data_AF-A0A2E4K5J7-F1
#
_entry.id   AF-A0A2E4K5J7-F1
#
_cell.length_a   1.000
_cell.length_b   1.000
_cell.length_c   1.000
_cell.angle_alpha   90.00
_cell.angle_beta   90.00
_cell.angle_gamma   90.00
#
_symmetry.space_group_name_H-M   'P 1'
#
loop_
_entity.id
_entity.type
_entity.pdbx_description
1 polymer ?
#
loop_
_entity_poly.entity_id
_entity_poly.type
_entity_poly.pdbx_seq_one_letter_code
_entity_poly.pdbx_strand_id
1 'polypeptide(L)'
;MEFLIQNYLFILLFLWGIPSTYFRSNFRKIVYQTDDWKINIKPVFIKELKALFFNIYPDNKNYLKQRNIYRFYLIIYIILLLVYMIDY
;
A
#
# COMPACT_ATOMS: atom_id res chain seq x y z
N MET A 1 -21.78 -16.31 -13.08
CA MET A 1 -21.04 -17.28 -12.23
C MET A 1 -19.74 -17.73 -12.89
N GLU A 2 -19.77 -18.18 -14.13
CA GLU A 2 -18.56 -18.62 -14.87
C GLU A 2 -17.44 -17.57 -14.92
N PHE A 3 -17.76 -16.32 -15.29
CA PHE A 3 -16.79 -15.21 -15.28
C PHE A 3 -16.10 -15.02 -13.91
N LEU A 4 -16.85 -15.11 -12.80
CA LEU A 4 -16.29 -14.93 -11.46
C LEU A 4 -15.33 -16.05 -11.10
N ILE A 5 -15.68 -17.29 -11.47
CA ILE A 5 -14.83 -18.46 -11.24
C ILE A 5 -13.58 -18.38 -12.10
N GLN A 6 -13.70 -17.97 -13.37
CA GLN A 6 -12.55 -17.82 -14.25
C GLN A 6 -11.61 -16.70 -13.76
N ASN A 7 -12.14 -15.58 -13.25
CA ASN A 7 -11.35 -14.38 -12.94
C ASN A 7 -11.15 -14.14 -11.43
N TYR A 8 -11.31 -15.15 -10.58
CA TYR A 8 -11.33 -14.98 -9.13
C TYR A 8 -10.07 -14.30 -8.57
N LEU A 9 -8.87 -14.64 -9.09
CA LEU A 9 -7.61 -14.03 -8.66
C LEU A 9 -7.52 -12.55 -9.06
N PHE A 10 -7.95 -12.21 -10.27
CA PHE A 10 -8.00 -10.82 -10.73
C PHE A 10 -8.96 -10.00 -9.87
N ILE A 11 -10.15 -10.56 -9.58
CA ILE A 11 -11.15 -9.92 -8.72
C ILE A 11 -10.57 -9.74 -7.30
N LEU A 12 -9.93 -10.77 -6.75
CA LEU A 12 -9.28 -10.71 -5.44
C LEU A 12 -8.19 -9.63 -5.42
N LEU A 13 -7.34 -9.55 -6.45
CA LEU A 13 -6.30 -8.54 -6.59
C LEU A 13 -6.89 -7.13 -6.64
N PHE A 14 -8.01 -6.94 -7.35
CA PHE A 14 -8.69 -5.66 -7.45
C PHE A 14 -9.33 -5.24 -6.12
N LEU A 15 -10.03 -6.16 -5.46
CA LEU A 15 -10.62 -5.94 -4.13
C LEU A 15 -9.54 -5.66 -3.09
N TRP A 16 -8.43 -6.39 -3.12
CA TRP A 16 -7.24 -6.13 -2.31
C TRP A 16 -6.47 -4.89 -2.78
N GLY A 17 -6.76 -4.33 -3.95
CA GLY A 17 -6.22 -3.04 -4.38
C GLY A 17 -6.88 -1.87 -3.63
N ILE A 18 -8.17 -1.98 -3.29
CA ILE A 18 -8.97 -0.86 -2.79
C ILE A 18 -8.46 -0.33 -1.44
N PRO A 19 -8.29 -1.16 -0.38
CA PRO A 19 -7.79 -0.67 0.91
C PRO A 19 -6.36 -0.11 0.86
N SER A 20 -5.58 -0.43 -0.18
CA SER A 20 -4.21 0.09 -0.34
C SER A 20 -4.18 1.62 -0.36
N THR A 21 -5.24 2.25 -0.88
CA THR A 21 -5.37 3.71 -0.97
C THR A 21 -5.47 4.35 0.42
N TYR A 22 -6.19 3.71 1.34
CA TYR A 22 -6.31 4.15 2.73
C TYR A 22 -4.97 4.06 3.46
N PHE A 23 -4.31 2.90 3.40
CA PHE A 23 -3.01 2.72 4.05
C PHE A 23 -1.94 3.65 3.47
N ARG A 24 -1.90 3.80 2.14
CA ARG A 24 -1.01 4.75 1.46
C ARG A 24 -1.29 6.19 1.90
N SER A 25 -2.56 6.61 1.99
CA SER A 25 -2.92 7.97 2.40
C SER A 25 -2.45 8.29 3.81
N ASN A 26 -2.73 7.41 4.77
CA ASN A 26 -2.27 7.58 6.15
C ASN A 26 -0.74 7.62 6.24
N PHE A 27 -0.06 6.74 5.51
CA PHE A 27 1.40 6.73 5.45
C PHE A 27 1.95 8.05 4.88
N ARG A 28 1.41 8.54 3.76
CA ARG A 28 1.84 9.81 3.14
C ARG A 28 1.62 11.00 4.05
N LYS A 29 0.46 11.10 4.70
CA LYS A 29 0.18 12.20 5.64
C LYS A 29 1.21 12.28 6.76
N ILE A 30 1.60 11.14 7.33
CA ILE A 30 2.65 11.08 8.35
C ILE A 30 4.03 11.41 7.77
N VAL A 31 4.39 10.82 6.63
CA VAL A 31 5.71 11.02 5.99
C VAL A 31 5.92 12.47 5.57
N TYR A 32 4.89 13.15 5.08
CA TYR A 32 4.97 14.54 4.66
C TYR A 32 4.53 15.53 5.75
N GLN A 33 4.19 15.05 6.95
CA GLN A 33 3.76 15.85 8.09
C GLN A 33 2.65 16.84 7.71
N THR A 34 1.62 16.32 7.04
CA THR A 34 0.50 17.12 6.53
C THR A 34 -0.80 16.35 6.65
N ASP A 35 -1.88 17.07 6.95
CA ASP A 35 -3.23 16.51 6.94
C ASP A 35 -3.95 16.71 5.59
N ASP A 36 -3.34 17.46 4.66
CA ASP A 36 -3.91 17.79 3.36
C ASP A 36 -4.05 16.54 2.48
N TRP A 37 -5.29 16.28 2.05
CA TRP A 37 -5.62 15.16 1.17
C TRP A 37 -4.92 15.26 -0.20
N LYS A 38 -4.55 16.48 -0.65
CA LYS A 38 -3.84 16.70 -1.92
C LYS A 38 -2.51 15.95 -1.97
N ILE A 39 -1.92 15.59 -0.83
CA ILE A 39 -0.70 14.78 -0.81
C ILE A 39 -0.87 13.46 -1.56
N ASN A 40 -2.08 12.91 -1.66
CA ASN A 40 -2.32 11.64 -2.35
C ASN A 40 -2.20 11.73 -3.87
N ILE A 41 -2.45 12.92 -4.44
CA ILE A 41 -2.39 13.18 -5.88
C ILE A 41 -0.99 13.64 -6.30
N LYS A 42 -0.25 14.31 -5.40
CA LYS A 42 1.10 14.82 -5.73
C LYS A 42 2.04 13.67 -6.17
N PRO A 43 2.78 13.79 -7.28
CA PRO A 43 3.70 12.75 -7.77
C PRO A 43 5.06 12.79 -7.05
N VAL A 44 5.04 12.98 -5.74
CA VAL A 44 6.24 12.87 -4.88
C VAL A 44 6.33 11.43 -4.39
N PHE A 45 7.49 10.78 -4.57
CA PHE A 45 7.67 9.35 -4.24
C PHE A 45 8.99 9.05 -3.51
N ILE A 46 10.04 9.84 -3.73
CA ILE A 46 11.37 9.57 -3.15
C ILE A 46 11.33 9.54 -1.62
N LYS A 47 10.60 10.48 -0.99
CA LYS A 47 10.47 10.53 0.47
C LYS A 47 9.70 9.32 1.01
N GLU A 48 8.67 8.86 0.29
CA GLU A 48 7.95 7.63 0.62
C GLU A 48 8.83 6.40 0.51
N LEU A 49 9.59 6.23 -0.57
CA LEU A 49 10.51 5.10 -0.70
C LEU A 49 11.53 5.10 0.45
N LYS A 50 12.11 6.25 0.77
CA LYS A 50 13.00 6.38 1.93
C LYS A 50 12.29 6.01 3.22
N ALA A 51 11.10 6.52 3.47
CA ALA A 51 10.32 6.22 4.66
C ALA A 51 9.78 4.79 4.70
N LEU A 52 9.64 4.14 3.53
CA LEU A 52 9.10 2.80 3.38
C LEU A 52 10.20 1.77 3.53
N PHE A 53 11.44 2.04 3.15
CA PHE A 53 12.56 1.08 3.31
C PHE A 53 13.45 1.41 4.51
N PHE A 54 13.68 2.70 4.77
CA PHE A 54 14.45 3.19 5.90
C PHE A 54 13.56 3.80 6.99
N ASN A 55 14.11 3.91 8.20
CA ASN A 55 13.43 4.54 9.31
C ASN A 55 13.80 6.02 9.40
N ILE A 56 12.92 6.91 8.95
CA ILE A 56 13.16 8.36 8.98
C ILE A 56 12.65 9.04 10.26
N TYR A 57 11.82 8.34 11.06
CA TYR A 57 11.24 8.85 12.32
C TYR A 57 11.25 7.74 13.39
N PRO A 58 12.43 7.35 13.92
CA PRO A 58 12.56 6.20 14.81
C PRO A 58 11.77 6.33 16.11
N ASP A 59 11.63 7.55 16.64
CA ASP A 59 10.95 7.78 17.93
C ASP A 59 9.43 7.93 17.77
N ASN A 60 8.92 8.01 16.55
CA ASN A 60 7.49 8.18 16.29
C ASN A 60 6.78 6.83 16.22
N LYS A 61 6.21 6.39 17.35
CA LYS A 61 5.46 5.13 17.46
C LYS A 61 4.30 5.00 16.47
N ASN A 62 3.59 6.10 16.19
CA ASN A 62 2.49 6.11 15.22
C ASN A 62 2.99 5.86 13.80
N TYR A 63 4.09 6.53 13.41
CA TYR A 63 4.76 6.28 12.14
C TYR A 63 5.22 4.83 11.99
N LEU A 64 5.88 4.27 13.01
CA LEU A 64 6.34 2.88 12.98
C LEU A 64 5.18 1.89 12.78
N LYS A 65 4.08 2.08 13.53
CA LYS A 65 2.87 1.27 13.40
C LYS A 65 2.30 1.36 11.99
N GLN A 66 2.10 2.56 11.47
CA GLN A 66 1.49 2.75 10.14
C GLN A 66 2.39 2.26 9.01
N ARG A 67 3.71 2.47 9.11
CA ARG A 67 4.69 1.92 8.16
C ARG A 67 4.62 0.40 8.13
N ASN A 68 4.58 -0.26 9.27
CA ASN A 68 4.58 -1.72 9.33
C ASN A 68 3.26 -2.32 8.80
N ILE A 69 2.11 -1.70 9.12
CA ILE A 69 0.82 -2.08 8.53
C ILE A 69 0.86 -1.93 7.01
N TYR A 70 1.34 -0.78 6.51
CA TYR A 70 1.42 -0.53 5.07
C TYR A 70 2.37 -1.50 4.36
N ARG A 71 3.55 -1.79 4.93
CA ARG A 71 4.49 -2.80 4.41
C ARG A 71 3.87 -4.19 4.36
N PHE A 72 3.22 -4.62 5.45
CA PHE A 72 2.56 -5.93 5.49
C PHE A 72 1.49 -6.06 4.40
N TYR A 73 0.68 -5.01 4.23
CA TYR A 73 -0.31 -4.95 3.17
C TYR A 73 0.31 -5.06 1.77
N LEU A 74 1.39 -4.31 1.52
CA LEU A 74 2.12 -4.36 0.25
C LEU A 74 2.74 -5.72 -0.01
N ILE A 75 3.27 -6.40 1.02
CA ILE A 75 3.81 -7.75 0.88
C ILE A 75 2.71 -8.74 0.45
N ILE A 76 1.53 -8.71 1.09
CA ILE A 76 0.41 -9.55 0.66
C ILE A 76 -0.01 -9.21 -0.76
N TYR A 77 -0.11 -7.92 -1.09
CA TYR A 77 -0.45 -7.48 -2.45
C TYR A 77 0.55 -8.04 -3.48
N ILE A 78 1.86 -7.98 -3.19
CA ILE A 78 2.90 -8.52 -4.07
C ILE A 78 2.78 -10.04 -4.19
N ILE A 79 2.52 -10.76 -3.10
CA ILE A 79 2.31 -12.23 -3.16
C ILE A 79 1.10 -12.56 -4.04
N LEU A 80 -0.04 -11.89 -3.84
CA LEU A 80 -1.24 -12.07 -4.66
C LEU A 80 -0.98 -11.76 -6.13
N LEU A 81 -0.22 -10.70 -6.41
CA LEU A 81 0.18 -10.32 -7.77
C LEU A 81 1.08 -11.39 -8.40
N LEU A 82 2.07 -11.91 -7.66
CA LEU A 82 2.96 -12.97 -8.16
C LEU A 82 2.21 -14.27 -8.43
N VAL A 83 1.28 -14.66 -7.55
CA VAL A 83 0.40 -15.82 -7.77
C VAL A 83 -0.41 -15.61 -9.06
N TYR A 84 -1.04 -14.45 -9.21
CA TYR A 84 -1.78 -14.11 -10.43
C TYR A 84 -0.92 -14.19 -11.70
N MET A 85 0.33 -13.73 -11.66
CA MET A 85 1.26 -13.74 -12.80
C MET A 85 1.85 -15.13 -13.11
N ILE A 86 1.74 -16.09 -12.19
CA ILE A 86 2.16 -17.48 -12.43
C ILE A 86 1.01 -18.29 -13.02
N ASP A 87 -0.22 -18.02 -12.57
CA ASP A 87 -1.43 -18.73 -13.01
C ASP A 87 -1.95 -18.26 -14.39
N TYR A 88 -1.46 -17.12 -14.90
CA TYR A 88 -1.84 -16.50 -16.19
C TYR A 88 -0.62 -16.15 -17.03
#